data_AF-A0A661VGU8-F1
#
_entry.id   AF-A0A661VGU8-F1
#
_cell.length_a   1.000
_cell.length_b   1.000
_cell.length_c   1.000
_cell.angle_alpha   90.00
_cell.angle_beta   90.00
_cell.angle_gamma   90.00
#
_symmetry.space_group_name_H-M   'P 1'
#
loop_
_entity.id
_entity.type
_entity.pdbx_description
1 polymer ?
#
loop_
_entity_poly.entity_id
_entity_poly.type
_entity_poly.pdbx_seq_one_letter_code
_entity_poly.pdbx_strand_id
1 'polypeptide(L)'
;VPLNIELKMEVWDSPNSAGVVIDAIRCCKLALDRGLSGTIVGPSAYFMKSPPIQYSDEEARVRTEAFIAGQEEECPVSLPELESVEIEG
;
A
#
# COMPACT_ATOMS: atom_id res chain seq x y z
N VAL A 1 -21.69 -31.63 -12.52
CA VAL A 1 -22.83 -30.77 -12.90
C VAL A 1 -22.26 -29.45 -13.43
N PRO A 2 -22.70 -28.91 -14.58
CA PRO A 2 -22.14 -27.67 -15.13
C PRO A 2 -22.65 -26.43 -14.36
N LEU A 3 -21.76 -25.47 -14.12
CA LEU A 3 -22.03 -24.20 -13.43
C LEU A 3 -21.57 -23.04 -14.32
N ASN A 4 -22.49 -22.15 -14.69
CA ASN A 4 -22.24 -20.99 -15.55
C ASN A 4 -22.65 -19.71 -14.80
N ILE A 5 -21.86 -18.64 -14.94
CA ILE A 5 -22.13 -17.32 -14.35
C ILE A 5 -21.89 -16.25 -15.42
N GLU A 6 -22.83 -15.32 -15.59
CA GLU A 6 -22.70 -14.13 -16.43
C GLU A 6 -23.08 -12.90 -15.58
N LEU A 7 -22.28 -11.83 -15.64
CA LEU A 7 -22.47 -10.62 -14.84
C LEU A 7 -22.17 -9.37 -15.68
N LYS A 8 -23.00 -8.33 -15.53
CA LYS A 8 -22.81 -6.99 -16.09
C LYS A 8 -22.71 -5.97 -14.96
N MET A 9 -21.65 -5.16 -14.97
CA MET A 9 -21.43 -4.07 -14.02
C MET A 9 -21.17 -2.77 -14.78
N GLU A 10 -21.86 -1.70 -14.40
CA GLU A 10 -21.67 -0.35 -14.96
C GLU A 10 -21.18 0.57 -13.85
N VAL A 11 -19.99 1.12 -14.04
CA VAL A 11 -19.36 2.04 -13.09
C VAL A 11 -18.71 3.19 -13.82
N TRP A 12 -18.52 4.29 -13.09
CA TRP A 12 -17.71 5.41 -13.54
C TRP A 12 -16.27 5.18 -13.09
N ASP A 13 -15.36 4.92 -14.04
CA ASP A 13 -13.98 4.50 -13.74
C ASP A 13 -13.18 5.53 -12.93
N SER A 14 -13.26 6.81 -13.32
CA SER A 14 -12.52 7.89 -12.64
C SER A 14 -12.91 8.06 -11.16
N PRO A 15 -14.19 8.20 -10.77
CA PRO A 15 -14.53 8.27 -9.35
C PRO A 15 -14.34 6.94 -8.60
N ASN A 16 -14.33 5.79 -9.30
CA ASN A 16 -14.08 4.48 -8.67
C ASN A 16 -12.66 4.37 -8.08
N SER A 17 -11.69 5.11 -8.64
CA SER A 17 -10.31 5.16 -8.14
C SER A 17 -9.98 6.39 -7.31
N ALA A 18 -10.81 7.45 -7.35
CA ALA A 18 -10.53 8.70 -6.66
C ALA A 18 -10.32 8.53 -5.14
N GLY A 19 -11.13 7.70 -4.48
CA GLY A 19 -10.97 7.40 -3.04
C GLY A 19 -9.65 6.71 -2.74
N VAL A 20 -9.28 5.71 -3.55
CA VAL A 20 -8.01 4.98 -3.44
C VAL A 20 -6.81 5.92 -3.58
N VAL A 21 -6.86 6.83 -4.55
CA VAL A 21 -5.79 7.79 -4.80
C VAL A 21 -5.65 8.82 -3.67
N ILE A 22 -6.75 9.27 -3.09
CA ILE A 22 -6.72 10.20 -1.93
C ILE A 22 -5.96 9.56 -0.77
N ASP A 23 -6.27 8.32 -0.42
CA ASP A 23 -5.61 7.63 0.70
C ASP A 23 -4.15 7.28 0.39
N ALA A 24 -3.84 6.90 -0.85
CA ALA A 24 -2.46 6.68 -1.28
C ALA A 24 -1.61 7.96 -1.15
N ILE A 25 -2.11 9.12 -1.59
CA ILE A 25 -1.40 10.40 -1.47
C ILE A 25 -1.17 10.79 -0.01
N ARG A 26 -2.15 10.54 0.86
CA ARG A 26 -2.01 10.78 2.31
C ARG A 26 -0.92 9.90 2.92
N CYS A 27 -0.83 8.63 2.51
CA CYS A 27 0.25 7.74 2.93
C CYS A 27 1.61 8.22 2.42
N CYS A 28 1.71 8.73 1.19
CA CYS A 28 2.93 9.36 0.69
C CYS A 28 3.33 10.56 1.54
N LYS A 29 2.38 11.40 1.98
CA LYS A 29 2.67 12.52 2.87
C LYS A 29 3.19 12.07 4.22
N LEU A 30 2.60 11.03 4.82
CA LEU A 30 3.09 10.43 6.05
C LEU A 30 4.50 9.85 5.89
N ALA A 31 4.79 9.20 4.76
CA ALA A 31 6.12 8.70 4.46
C ALA A 31 7.16 9.82 4.38
N LEU A 32 6.82 10.91 3.68
CA LEU A 32 7.67 12.10 3.61
C LEU A 32 7.94 12.71 4.99
N ASP A 33 6.91 12.79 5.84
CA ASP A 33 7.04 13.34 7.20
C ASP A 33 7.91 12.45 8.11
N ARG A 34 8.00 11.16 7.80
CA ARG A 34 8.84 10.18 8.51
C ARG A 34 10.23 9.99 7.89
N GLY A 35 10.57 10.78 6.86
CA GLY A 35 11.85 10.65 6.16
C GLY A 35 12.00 9.35 5.35
N LEU A 36 10.88 8.66 5.08
CA LEU A 36 10.88 7.45 4.27
C LEU A 36 10.96 7.81 2.79
N SER A 37 11.62 6.96 2.01
CA SER A 37 11.75 7.10 0.57
C SER A 37 11.55 5.76 -0.13
N GLY A 38 11.34 5.77 -1.44
CA GLY A 38 11.04 4.56 -2.20
C GLY A 38 9.58 4.12 -2.08
N THR A 39 9.34 2.83 -2.34
CA THR A 39 7.99 2.26 -2.35
C THR A 39 7.54 1.95 -0.93
N ILE A 40 6.44 2.55 -0.47
CA ILE A 40 5.88 2.23 0.86
C ILE A 40 5.07 0.94 0.75
N VAL A 41 5.57 -0.14 1.33
CA VAL A 41 5.17 -1.52 0.96
C VAL A 41 3.72 -1.81 1.31
N GLY A 42 3.30 -1.59 2.56
CA GLY A 42 1.91 -1.81 3.01
C GLY A 42 0.88 -1.06 2.15
N PRO A 43 0.93 0.28 2.11
CA PRO A 43 0.06 1.10 1.26
C PRO A 43 0.11 0.73 -0.23
N SER A 44 1.29 0.41 -0.78
CA SER A 44 1.39 0.02 -2.19
C SER A 44 0.64 -1.29 -2.45
N ALA A 45 0.77 -2.28 -1.56
CA ALA A 45 0.09 -3.56 -1.68
C ALA A 45 -1.43 -3.45 -1.57
N TYR A 46 -1.94 -2.45 -0.85
CA TYR A 46 -3.38 -2.27 -0.66
C TYR A 46 -4.03 -1.41 -1.74
N PHE A 47 -3.32 -0.38 -2.25
CA PHE A 47 -3.90 0.59 -3.18
C PHE A 47 -3.56 0.33 -4.66
N MET A 48 -2.55 -0.50 -4.97
CA MET A 48 -2.08 -0.71 -6.34
C MET A 48 -2.31 -2.14 -6.82
N LYS A 49 -2.61 -2.29 -8.12
CA LYS A 49 -2.80 -3.61 -8.76
C LYS A 49 -1.51 -4.41 -8.92
N SER A 50 -0.37 -3.71 -8.96
CA SER A 50 0.95 -4.29 -9.23
C SER A 50 1.98 -3.77 -8.21
N PRO A 51 1.83 -4.10 -6.92
CA PRO A 51 2.81 -3.72 -5.92
C PRO A 51 4.10 -4.55 -6.06
N PRO A 52 5.26 -4.04 -5.61
CA PRO A 52 6.51 -4.81 -5.64
C PRO A 52 6.51 -6.07 -4.76
N ILE A 53 5.74 -6.06 -3.66
CA ILE A 53 5.48 -7.24 -2.83
C ILE A 53 3.98 -7.47 -2.81
N GLN A 54 3.56 -8.68 -3.18
CA GLN A 54 2.17 -9.09 -3.22
C GLN A 54 1.75 -9.66 -1.86
N TYR A 55 0.66 -9.14 -1.32
CA TYR A 55 -0.01 -9.66 -0.13
C TYR A 55 -1.47 -9.98 -0.45
N SER A 56 -2.13 -10.73 0.43
CA SER A 56 -3.60 -10.80 0.38
C SER A 56 -4.22 -9.43 0.71
N ASP A 57 -5.41 -9.13 0.21
CA ASP A 57 -6.09 -7.85 0.49
C ASP A 57 -6.24 -7.60 2.00
N GLU A 58 -6.51 -8.64 2.79
CA GLU A 58 -6.65 -8.55 4.25
C GLU A 58 -5.32 -8.18 4.91
N GLU A 59 -4.23 -8.83 4.51
CA GLU A 59 -2.90 -8.55 5.04
C GLU A 59 -2.39 -7.17 4.61
N ALA A 60 -2.59 -6.80 3.34
CA ALA A 60 -2.25 -5.48 2.82
C ALA A 60 -2.99 -4.37 3.58
N ARG A 61 -4.26 -4.60 3.93
CA ARG A 61 -5.04 -3.68 4.78
C ARG A 61 -4.44 -3.55 6.16
N VAL A 62 -4.15 -4.66 6.85
CA VAL A 62 -3.56 -4.64 8.21
C VAL A 62 -2.21 -3.89 8.20
N ARG A 63 -1.36 -4.16 7.22
CA ARG A 63 -0.09 -3.46 7.03
C ARG A 63 -0.28 -1.97 6.76
N THR A 64 -1.24 -1.59 5.92
CA THR A 64 -1.56 -0.18 5.66
C THR A 64 -2.04 0.54 6.93
N GLU A 65 -2.88 -0.10 7.74
CA GLU A 65 -3.33 0.48 9.02
C GLU A 65 -2.17 0.60 10.03
N ALA A 66 -1.29 -0.39 10.12
CA ALA A 66 -0.08 -0.33 10.94
C ALA A 66 0.83 0.84 10.50
N PHE A 67 1.05 0.99 9.19
CA PHE A 67 1.75 2.13 8.61
C PHE A 67 1.08 3.45 9.03
N ILE A 68 -0.24 3.59 8.86
CA ILE A 68 -0.95 4.83 9.24
C ILE A 68 -0.78 5.12 10.74
N ALA A 69 -0.91 4.11 11.60
CA ALA A 69 -0.75 4.22 13.04
C ALA A 69 0.70 4.47 13.50
N GLY A 70 1.69 4.26 12.62
CA GLY A 70 3.11 4.38 12.97
C GLY A 70 3.60 3.24 13.86
N GLN A 71 3.00 2.06 13.73
CA GLN A 71 3.41 0.84 14.43
C GLN A 71 4.59 0.19 13.72
N GLU A 72 5.38 -0.59 14.46
CA GLU A 72 6.45 -1.40 13.86
C GLU A 72 5.85 -2.52 12.99
N GLU A 73 6.43 -2.74 11.82
CA GLU A 73 6.06 -3.81 10.89
C GLU A 73 7.20 -4.82 10.77
N GLU A 74 6.89 -6.12 10.76
CA GLU A 74 7.89 -7.23 10.65
C GLU A 74 8.55 -7.35 9.25
N CYS A 75 8.35 -6.39 8.35
CA CYS A 75 8.71 -6.46 6.94
C CYS A 75 9.23 -5.11 6.43
N PRO A 76 9.83 -5.04 5.23
CA PRO A 76 10.30 -3.77 4.69
C PRO A 76 9.16 -2.76 4.64
N VAL A 77 9.30 -1.66 5.39
CA VAL A 77 8.36 -0.53 5.35
C VAL A 77 8.50 0.20 4.01
N SER A 78 9.72 0.29 3.49
CA SER A 78 10.05 0.88 2.19
C SER A 78 10.94 -0.02 1.33
N LEU A 79 10.84 0.12 0.01
CA LEU A 79 11.76 -0.50 -0.96
C LEU A 79 12.45 0.57 -1.85
N PRO A 80 13.79 0.54 -1.96
CA PRO A 80 14.71 -0.35 -1.26
C PRO A 80 14.65 -0.14 0.27
N GLU A 81 15.02 -1.16 1.03
CA GLU A 81 15.16 -1.03 2.49
C GLU A 81 16.15 0.11 2.76
N LEU A 82 15.77 1.04 3.63
CA LEU A 82 16.70 2.09 4.04
C LEU A 82 17.82 1.41 4.80
N GLU A 83 19.03 1.44 4.24
CA GLU A 83 20.23 1.07 5.00
C GLU A 83 20.26 1.96 6.25
N SER A 84 20.34 1.35 7.43
CA SER A 84 20.67 2.06 8.64
C SER A 84 22.04 2.69 8.42
N VAL A 85 22.08 3.99 8.14
CA VAL A 85 23.34 4.72 8.07
C VAL A 85 23.89 4.72 9.49
N GLU A 86 24.84 3.81 9.76
CA GLU A 86 25.71 3.94 10.92
C GLU A 86 26.49 5.24 10.73
N ILE A 87 26.08 6.28 11.45
CA ILE A 87 26.88 7.49 11.58
C ILE A 87 28.02 7.12 12.53
N GLU A 88 29.12 6.59 11.99
CA GLU A 88 30.39 6.57 12.71
C GLU A 88 30.80 8.03 12.96
N GLY A 89 30.78 8.41 14.24
CA GLY A 89 31.27 9.70 14.73
C GLY A 89 32.77 9.69 15.00
#